data_AF-A0A3D3SX24-F1
#
_entry.id   AF-A0A3D3SX24-F1
#
_cell.length_a   1.000
_cell.length_b   1.000
_cell.length_c   1.000
_cell.angle_alpha   90.00
_cell.angle_beta   90.00
_cell.angle_gamma   90.00
#
_symmetry.space_group_name_H-M   'P 1'
#
loop_
_entity.id
_entity.type
_entity.pdbx_description
1 polymer ?
#
loop_
_entity_poly.entity_id
_entity_poly.type
_entity_poly.pdbx_seq_one_letter_code
_entity_poly.pdbx_strand_id
1 'polypeptide(L)' 'MDKISRESLWSLEHYARIRNQFRAEVMAHKKLRRVALGENMMLIFEDEKTIRYQIQEILRIEKTFEEEGIQGELDA' A
#
# COMPACT_ATOMS: atom_id res chain seq x y z
N MET A 1 -2.68 -12.93 -8.94
CA MET A 1 -2.34 -11.64 -8.31
C MET A 1 -1.67 -10.82 -9.39
N ASP A 2 -2.25 -9.69 -9.78
CA ASP A 2 -1.58 -8.83 -10.75
C ASP A 2 -0.32 -8.28 -10.08
N LYS A 3 0.81 -8.39 -10.78
CA LYS A 3 2.08 -7.91 -10.26
C LYS A 3 2.00 -6.38 -10.19
N ILE A 4 2.22 -5.82 -8.99
CA ILE A 4 2.35 -4.37 -8.84
C ILE A 4 3.62 -3.99 -9.59
N SER A 5 3.46 -3.05 -10.52
CA SER A 5 4.55 -2.46 -11.28
C SER A 5 4.58 -0.95 -11.05
N ARG A 6 5.63 -0.29 -11.47
CA ARG A 6 5.75 1.17 -11.37
C ARG A 6 4.54 1.89 -12.00
N GLU A 7 4.02 1.37 -13.11
CA GLU A 7 2.88 1.95 -13.83
C GLU A 7 1.56 1.84 -13.05
N SER A 8 1.50 0.92 -12.07
CA SER A 8 0.35 0.79 -11.16
C SER A 8 0.39 1.76 -9.97
N LEU A 9 1.51 2.46 -9.79
CA LEU A 9 1.74 3.44 -8.74
C LEU A 9 1.41 4.86 -9.22
N TRP A 10 0.78 5.65 -8.35
CA TRP A 10 0.63 7.07 -8.52
C TRP A 10 1.93 7.82 -8.21
N SER A 11 2.11 8.98 -8.83
CA SER A 11 3.12 9.94 -8.39
C SER A 11 2.83 10.42 -6.97
N LEU A 12 3.87 10.89 -6.25
CA LEU A 12 3.71 11.44 -4.90
C LEU A 12 2.67 12.58 -4.86
N GLU A 13 2.65 13.43 -5.88
CA GLU A 13 1.70 14.53 -5.98
C GLU A 13 0.27 14.02 -6.13
N HIS A 14 0.03 13.08 -7.06
CA HIS A 14 -1.30 12.52 -7.25
C HIS A 14 -1.75 11.77 -5.99
N TYR A 15 -0.88 10.95 -5.41
CA TYR A 15 -1.15 10.20 -4.19
C TYR A 15 -1.51 11.13 -3.03
N ALA A 16 -0.79 12.25 -2.85
CA ALA A 16 -1.09 13.23 -1.80
C ALA A 16 -2.52 13.79 -1.89
N ARG A 17 -3.05 13.99 -3.10
CA ARG A 17 -4.43 14.48 -3.32
C ARG A 17 -5.48 13.42 -2.95
N ILE A 18 -5.26 12.16 -3.32
CA ILE A 18 -6.25 11.09 -3.14
C ILE A 18 -6.08 10.31 -1.83
N ARG A 19 -4.98 10.51 -1.10
CA ARG A 19 -4.56 9.69 0.05
C ARG A 19 -5.66 9.45 1.06
N ASN A 20 -6.38 10.50 1.46
CA ASN A 20 -7.39 10.37 2.52
C ASN A 20 -8.54 9.47 2.09
N GLN A 21 -8.98 9.59 0.84
CA GLN A 21 -10.01 8.73 0.27
C GLN A 21 -9.48 7.29 0.15
N PHE A 22 -8.31 7.12 -0.48
CA PHE A 22 -7.74 5.79 -0.70
C PHE A 22 -7.46 5.06 0.61
N ARG A 23 -6.95 5.77 1.63
CA ARG A 23 -6.78 5.22 2.99
C ARG A 23 -8.11 4.73 3.57
N ALA A 24 -9.19 5.52 3.45
CA ALA A 24 -10.49 5.11 3.95
C ALA A 24 -10.99 3.83 3.26
N GLU A 25 -10.83 3.74 1.94
CA GLU A 25 -11.15 2.55 1.14
C GLU A 25 -10.32 1.33 1.58
N VAL A 26 -9.01 1.50 1.78
CA VAL A 26 -8.12 0.41 2.20
C VAL A 26 -8.45 -0.05 3.63
N MET A 27 -8.78 0.85 4.54
CA MET A 27 -9.19 0.46 5.90
C MET A 27 -10.49 -0.33 5.89
N ALA A 28 -11.48 0.07 5.08
CA ALA A 28 -12.71 -0.70 4.89
C ALA A 28 -12.42 -2.08 4.29
N HIS A 29 -11.54 -2.14 3.30
CA HIS A 29 -11.11 -3.38 2.64
C HIS A 29 -10.37 -4.33 3.59
N LYS A 30 -9.46 -3.80 4.42
CA LYS A 30 -8.71 -4.57 5.43
C LYS A 30 -9.63 -5.19 6.49
N LYS A 31 -10.77 -4.57 6.84
CA LYS A 31 -11.71 -5.16 7.82
C LYS A 31 -12.18 -6.55 7.41
N LEU A 32 -12.41 -6.79 6.12
CA LEU A 32 -12.86 -8.07 5.57
C LEU A 32 -11.73 -9.10 5.41
N ARG A 33 -10.47 -8.71 5.67
CA ARG A 33 -9.26 -9.51 5.45
C ARG A 33 -8.49 -9.80 6.73
N ARG A 34 -9.06 -9.42 7.88
CA ARG A 34 -8.46 -9.59 9.19
C ARG A 34 -8.96 -10.87 9.83
N VAL A 35 -8.04 -11.70 10.30
CA VAL A 35 -8.33 -12.87 11.12
C VAL A 35 -7.57 -12.73 12.43
N ALA A 36 -8.31 -12.67 13.54
CA ALA A 36 -7.72 -12.69 14.87
C ALA A 36 -7.22 -14.11 15.18
N LEU A 37 -6.02 -14.20 15.75
CA LEU A 37 -5.43 -15.44 16.26
C LEU A 37 -5.21 -15.28 17.77
N GLY A 38 -6.21 -15.67 18.54
CA GLY A 38 -6.26 -15.39 19.97
C GLY A 38 -6.39 -13.90 20.27
N GLU A 39 -5.90 -13.48 21.42
CA GLU A 39 -6.08 -12.11 21.94
C GLU A 39 -5.01 -11.13 21.44
N ASN A 40 -3.82 -11.63 21.09
CA ASN A 40 -2.63 -10.80 20.89
C ASN A 40 -2.13 -10.76 19.44
N MET A 41 -2.73 -11.54 18.53
CA MET A 41 -2.24 -11.66 17.16
C MET A 41 -3.37 -11.48 16.16
N MET A 42 -3.03 -10.84 15.04
CA MET A 42 -3.95 -10.62 13.96
C MET A 42 -3.24 -10.80 12.63
N LEU A 43 -3.79 -11.67 11.81
CA LEU A 43 -3.36 -11.83 10.43
C LEU A 43 -4.16 -10.90 9.54
N ILE A 44 -3.49 -10.33 8.54
CA ILE A 44 -4.13 -9.62 7.45
C ILE A 44 -3.76 -10.36 6.18
N PHE A 45 -4.77 -10.85 5.46
CA PHE A 45 -4.56 -11.42 4.14
C PHE A 45 -4.37 -10.27 3.15
N GLU A 46 -3.15 -10.14 2.63
CA GLU A 46 -2.81 -9.06 1.72
C GLU A 46 -3.27 -9.38 0.29
N ASP A 47 -3.61 -8.32 -0.44
CA ASP A 47 -3.86 -8.36 -1.87
C ASP A 47 -3.27 -7.11 -2.55
N GLU A 48 -3.47 -7.01 -3.85
CA GLU A 48 -2.97 -5.91 -4.66
C GLU A 48 -3.26 -4.53 -4.04
N LYS A 49 -4.50 -4.29 -3.58
CA LYS A 49 -4.89 -2.99 -3.02
C LYS A 49 -4.18 -2.70 -1.69
N THR A 50 -4.04 -3.71 -0.82
CA THR A 50 -3.41 -3.50 0.48
C THR A 50 -1.89 -3.33 0.36
N ILE A 51 -1.24 -4.07 -0.53
CA ILE A 51 0.20 -3.93 -0.82
C ILE A 51 0.47 -2.59 -1.52
N ARG A 52 -0.31 -2.21 -2.54
CA ARG A 52 -0.17 -0.91 -3.21
C ARG A 52 -0.25 0.25 -2.22
N TYR A 53 -1.17 0.18 -1.27
CA TYR A 53 -1.27 1.17 -0.20
C TYR A 53 -0.03 1.23 0.69
N GLN A 54 0.55 0.08 1.06
CA GLN A 54 1.79 0.04 1.85
C GLN A 54 2.94 0.69 1.10
N ILE A 55 3.19 0.30 -0.15
CA ILE A 55 4.25 0.87 -1.00
C ILE A 55 4.08 2.39 -1.13
N GLN A 56 2.87 2.85 -1.44
CA GLN A 56 2.58 4.28 -1.57
C GLN A 56 2.81 5.07 -0.28
N GLU A 57 2.50 4.49 0.89
CA GLU A 57 2.78 5.13 2.17
C GLU A 57 4.29 5.24 2.44
N ILE A 58 5.10 4.22 2.10
CA ILE A 58 6.56 4.28 2.24
C ILE A 58 7.15 5.34 1.31
N LEU A 59 6.85 5.27 0.01
CA LEU A 59 7.32 6.27 -0.97
C LEU A 59 6.98 7.70 -0.54
N ARG A 60 5.79 7.92 0.04
CA ARG A 60 5.37 9.24 0.55
C ARG A 60 6.15 9.66 1.80
N ILE A 61 6.38 8.77 2.74
CA ILE A 61 7.11 9.07 3.98
C ILE A 61 8.56 9.44 3.66
N GLU A 62 9.17 8.68 2.77
CA GLU A 62 10.57 8.85 2.37
C GLU A 62 10.77 9.93 1.30
N LYS A 63 9.67 10.37 0.67
CA LYS A 63 9.69 11.25 -0.51
C LYS A 63 10.51 10.67 -1.66
N THR A 64 10.44 9.35 -1.83
CA THR A 64 11.12 8.62 -2.89
C THR A 64 10.33 8.75 -4.19
N PHE A 65 10.93 9.37 -5.21
CA PHE A 65 10.34 9.54 -6.54
C PHE A 65 11.28 9.14 -7.68
N GLU A 66 12.53 8.80 -7.35
CA GLU A 66 13.51 8.26 -8.30
C GLU A 66 13.20 6.80 -8.60
N GLU A 67 13.45 6.40 -9.85
CA GLU A 67 13.08 5.07 -10.36
C GLU A 67 13.73 3.93 -9.58
N GLU A 68 15.01 4.05 -9.25
CA GLU A 68 15.75 3.04 -8.48
C GLU A 68 15.16 2.86 -7.07
N GLY A 69 14.77 3.96 -6.43
CA GLY A 69 14.12 3.92 -5.11
C GLY A 69 12.73 3.29 -5.17
N ILE A 70 11.95 3.58 -6.21
CA ILE A 70 10.63 2.95 -6.40
C ILE A 70 10.76 1.44 -6.65
N GLN A 71 11.75 1.02 -7.43
CA GLN A 71 11.99 -0.39 -7.70
C GLN A 71 12.45 -1.14 -6.43
N GLY A 72 13.28 -0.52 -5.59
CA GLY A 72 13.65 -1.09 -4.29
C GLY A 72 12.44 -1.41 -3.41
N GLU A 73 11.46 -0.50 -3.35
CA GLU A 73 10.21 -0.72 -2.60
C GLU A 73 9.29 -1.78 -3.23
N LEU A 74 9.38 -2.01 -4.53
CA LEU A 74 8.63 -3.07 -5.21
C LEU A 74 9.22 -4.48 -4.98
N ASP A 75 10.51 -4.56 -4.68
CA ASP A 75 11.25 -5.81 -4.50
C ASP A 75 11.37 -6.27 -3.04
N ALA A 76 11.05 -5.39 -2.08
CA ALA A 76 11.05 -5.66 -0.63
C ALA A 76 9.81 -6.43 -0.15
#